data_AF-A0A1G5CWT3-F1
#
_entry.id   AF-A0A1G5CWT3-F1
#
_cell.length_a   1.000
_cell.length_b   1.000
_cell.length_c   1.000
_cell.angle_alpha   90.00
_cell.angle_beta   90.00
_cell.angle_gamma   90.00
#
_symmetry.space_group_name_H-M   'P 1'
#
loop_
_entity.id
_entity.type
_entity.pdbx_description
1 polymer ?
#
loop_
_entity_poly.entity_id
_entity_poly.type
_entity_poly.pdbx_seq_one_letter_code
_entity_poly.pdbx_strand_id
1 'polypeptide(L)'
;MSNTTDKPVQIEPVLFFSALVVTLITCIPIVMFQDKALVVLTTIRKYITGNLGWTFMLFAVAAVIFFLWLIFGPYRHVRLGGQDAKPEFGNISWVAMLFCCGIGTGLIYWSFIEPIYYMQGPPFGLEVGSKAAKEWAACYGIFHWGFVPWALTAVFGVPIAYSYYQRKTKRLSIGAAFEGHVKSPGFKLFVDLLIMFAILGNVVTVLGLGTPMLSATIAKFTGVETSLTLDIIVVGIWTIMFCCSCYFGLDKGIKRLSNFNLVLAFILMTAVLLVGPTSWILNTFVNSLGMIFDNVIRMSMWTDTAGESGWPQGWTIFFWAWWLGASPFVSVFLAKISKGRTLREMAVAVLVWGPLGCAVFFGVFGGYSLYIELNGAESMTAMMAASGPAKTIASLIAALPLGQIMLPLFIMLMFIFCATTLDSASYVLATVSTKELPMDKEPARWNRMFWSVVNGVAAISLMFIGGLKPLQAVAVLTSFPLLFIMLGAGYFFIKDLHRYETRCVSALQPPPEVLEEVEAKQAA
;
A
#
# COMPACT_ATOMS: atom_id res chain seq x y z
N MET A 1 -13.87 -36.79 22.51
CA MET A 1 -13.32 -35.47 22.11
C MET A 1 -12.04 -35.74 21.32
N SER A 2 -12.08 -35.71 19.99
CA SER A 2 -10.90 -35.99 19.17
C SER A 2 -10.01 -34.75 19.07
N ASN A 3 -8.71 -34.94 19.28
CA ASN A 3 -7.65 -33.97 19.02
C ASN A 3 -7.77 -33.46 17.57
N THR A 4 -8.28 -32.25 17.39
CA THR A 4 -8.36 -31.57 16.08
C THR A 4 -7.20 -30.57 15.85
N THR A 5 -6.23 -30.51 16.76
CA THR A 5 -5.19 -29.47 16.78
C THR A 5 -3.98 -29.74 15.87
N ASP A 6 -3.86 -30.94 15.27
CA ASP A 6 -2.62 -31.36 14.59
C ASP A 6 -2.77 -31.74 13.11
N LYS A 7 -3.81 -31.25 12.42
CA LYS A 7 -3.84 -31.37 10.96
C LYS A 7 -2.77 -30.46 10.34
N PRO A 8 -1.94 -30.97 9.41
CA PRO A 8 -0.96 -30.15 8.72
C PRO A 8 -1.68 -29.05 7.92
N VAL A 9 -1.11 -27.84 7.93
CA VAL A 9 -1.62 -26.71 7.15
C VAL A 9 -1.53 -27.05 5.67
N GLN A 10 -2.68 -27.16 4.99
CA GLN A 10 -2.76 -27.53 3.58
C GLN A 10 -2.96 -26.29 2.70
N ILE A 11 -2.27 -26.28 1.56
CA ILE A 11 -2.53 -25.28 0.51
C ILE A 11 -3.96 -25.43 -0.02
N GLU A 12 -4.49 -24.34 -0.56
CA GLU A 12 -5.68 -24.34 -1.40
C GLU A 12 -5.22 -24.49 -2.87
N PRO A 13 -5.28 -25.69 -3.47
CA PRO A 13 -4.59 -25.98 -4.72
C PRO A 13 -5.08 -25.12 -5.88
N VAL A 14 -6.39 -24.83 -5.93
CA VAL A 14 -6.97 -23.98 -6.98
C VAL A 14 -6.33 -22.60 -6.95
N LEU A 15 -6.28 -21.94 -5.79
CA LEU A 15 -5.67 -20.62 -5.65
C LEU A 15 -4.17 -20.65 -5.96
N PHE A 16 -3.47 -21.65 -5.40
CA PHE A 16 -2.02 -21.76 -5.55
C PHE A 16 -1.60 -21.92 -7.01
N PHE A 17 -2.17 -22.90 -7.72
CA PHE A 17 -1.80 -23.17 -9.11
C PHE A 17 -2.36 -22.13 -10.09
N SER A 18 -3.57 -21.61 -9.88
CA SER A 18 -4.10 -20.55 -10.74
C SER A 18 -3.28 -19.28 -10.64
N ALA A 19 -2.87 -18.87 -9.43
CA ALA A 19 -2.02 -17.69 -9.25
C ALA A 19 -0.63 -17.88 -9.90
N LEU A 20 -0.04 -19.07 -9.77
CA LEU A 20 1.22 -19.41 -10.41
C LEU A 20 1.11 -19.37 -11.95
N VAL A 21 0.09 -20.02 -12.52
CA VAL A 21 -0.11 -20.08 -13.97
C VAL A 21 -0.27 -18.69 -14.57
N VAL A 22 -1.08 -17.82 -13.96
CA VAL A 22 -1.24 -16.44 -14.44
C VAL A 22 0.05 -15.64 -14.31
N THR A 23 0.82 -15.85 -13.24
CA THR A 23 2.13 -15.23 -13.08
C THR A 23 3.07 -15.64 -14.22
N LEU A 24 3.14 -16.94 -14.54
CA LEU A 24 3.99 -17.46 -15.62
C LEU A 24 3.54 -16.96 -16.99
N ILE A 25 2.23 -16.99 -17.28
CA ILE A 25 1.65 -16.48 -18.52
C ILE A 25 1.90 -14.98 -18.69
N THR A 26 2.08 -14.23 -17.61
CA THR A 26 2.41 -12.81 -17.68
C THR A 26 3.92 -12.57 -17.81
N CYS A 27 4.73 -13.24 -17.00
CA CYS A 27 6.17 -13.01 -16.94
C CYS A 27 6.92 -13.56 -18.16
N ILE A 28 6.54 -14.72 -18.68
CA ILE A 28 7.24 -15.34 -19.82
C ILE A 28 7.16 -14.45 -21.08
N PRO A 29 5.98 -13.97 -21.52
CA PRO A 29 5.91 -13.06 -22.65
C PRO A 29 6.60 -11.71 -22.42
N ILE A 30 6.60 -11.20 -21.19
CA ILE A 30 7.32 -9.97 -20.82
C ILE A 30 8.83 -10.14 -21.09
N VAL A 31 9.41 -11.28 -20.70
CA VAL A 31 10.84 -11.54 -20.90
C VAL A 31 11.16 -11.84 -22.37
N MET A 32 10.32 -12.64 -23.04
CA MET A 32 10.59 -13.09 -24.42
C MET A 32 10.25 -12.05 -25.49
N PHE A 33 9.27 -11.17 -25.24
CA PHE A 33 8.71 -10.25 -26.23
C PHE A 33 8.49 -8.85 -25.66
N GLN A 34 9.54 -8.25 -25.09
CA GLN A 34 9.52 -6.99 -24.34
C GLN A 34 8.73 -5.86 -25.02
N ASP A 35 9.01 -5.56 -26.29
CA ASP A 35 8.32 -4.47 -27.03
C ASP A 35 6.82 -4.74 -27.19
N LYS A 36 6.45 -5.97 -27.58
CA LYS A 36 5.05 -6.36 -27.75
C LYS A 36 4.33 -6.36 -26.42
N ALA A 37 4.97 -6.85 -25.36
CA ALA A 37 4.44 -6.85 -24.01
C ALA A 37 4.20 -5.42 -23.52
N LEU A 38 5.13 -4.49 -23.74
CA LEU A 38 4.98 -3.08 -23.41
C LEU A 38 3.80 -2.44 -24.16
N VAL A 39 3.65 -2.70 -25.46
CA VAL A 39 2.51 -2.20 -26.25
C VAL A 39 1.19 -2.70 -25.70
N VAL A 40 1.07 -4.00 -25.41
CA VAL A 40 -0.15 -4.59 -24.85
C VAL A 40 -0.47 -3.99 -23.47
N LEU A 41 0.50 -3.98 -22.56
CA LEU A 41 0.34 -3.45 -21.20
C LEU A 41 -0.10 -1.97 -21.23
N THR A 42 0.56 -1.16 -22.05
CA THR A 42 0.25 0.27 -22.13
C THR A 42 -1.07 0.56 -22.83
N THR A 43 -1.49 -0.27 -23.79
CA THR A 43 -2.80 -0.17 -24.46
C THR A 43 -3.93 -0.45 -23.48
N ILE A 44 -3.84 -1.57 -22.73
CA ILE A 44 -4.84 -1.91 -21.72
C ILE A 44 -4.88 -0.82 -20.63
N ARG A 45 -3.71 -0.37 -20.17
CA ARG A 45 -3.63 0.72 -19.19
C ARG A 45 -4.32 1.97 -19.70
N LYS A 46 -3.99 2.45 -20.91
CA LYS A 46 -4.61 3.64 -21.52
C LYS A 46 -6.12 3.50 -21.65
N TYR A 47 -6.62 2.32 -22.03
CA TYR A 47 -8.05 2.05 -22.11
C TYR A 47 -8.72 2.21 -20.74
N ILE A 48 -8.18 1.55 -19.71
CA ILE A 48 -8.74 1.61 -18.34
C ILE A 48 -8.65 3.04 -17.81
N THR A 49 -7.48 3.68 -17.86
CA THR A 49 -7.31 5.01 -17.26
C THR A 49 -8.02 6.11 -18.05
N GLY A 50 -8.12 5.99 -19.37
CA GLY A 50 -8.80 6.97 -20.22
C GLY A 50 -10.33 6.87 -20.13
N ASN A 51 -10.89 5.67 -20.33
CA ASN A 51 -12.34 5.49 -20.39
C ASN A 51 -12.98 5.24 -19.02
N LEU A 52 -12.27 4.58 -18.12
CA LEU A 52 -12.76 4.15 -16.81
C LEU A 52 -12.03 4.85 -15.65
N GLY A 53 -11.16 5.84 -15.92
CA GLY A 53 -10.40 6.55 -14.89
C GLY A 53 -11.27 7.23 -13.83
N TRP A 54 -12.45 7.70 -14.23
CA TRP A 54 -13.45 8.28 -13.31
C TRP A 54 -13.89 7.30 -12.21
N THR A 55 -13.87 5.98 -12.48
CA THR A 55 -14.25 4.96 -11.50
C THR A 55 -13.27 4.93 -10.32
N PHE A 56 -11.96 5.04 -10.59
CA PHE A 56 -10.94 5.17 -9.54
C PHE A 56 -11.11 6.46 -8.75
N MET A 57 -11.37 7.58 -9.43
CA MET A 57 -11.54 8.89 -8.78
C MET A 57 -12.74 8.90 -7.83
N LEU A 58 -13.92 8.46 -8.30
CA LEU A 58 -15.11 8.39 -7.46
C LEU A 58 -14.98 7.38 -6.33
N PHE A 59 -14.35 6.24 -6.58
CA PHE A 59 -14.11 5.25 -5.54
C PHE A 59 -13.16 5.77 -4.46
N ALA A 60 -12.11 6.52 -4.83
CA ALA A 60 -11.21 7.16 -3.89
C ALA A 60 -11.93 8.17 -2.98
N VAL A 61 -12.80 9.00 -3.56
CA VAL A 61 -13.68 9.90 -2.80
C VAL A 61 -14.64 9.11 -1.89
N ALA A 62 -15.26 8.05 -2.40
CA ALA A 62 -16.17 7.20 -1.63
C ALA A 62 -15.47 6.50 -0.45
N ALA A 63 -14.22 6.06 -0.62
CA ALA A 63 -13.42 5.48 0.45
C ALA A 63 -13.15 6.49 1.57
N VAL A 64 -12.80 7.74 1.23
CA VAL A 64 -12.64 8.81 2.22
C VAL A 64 -13.96 9.09 2.94
N ILE A 65 -15.07 9.21 2.21
CA ILE A 65 -16.41 9.41 2.80
C ILE A 65 -16.77 8.26 3.74
N PHE A 66 -16.46 7.01 3.36
CA PHE A 66 -16.71 5.84 4.21
C PHE A 66 -15.96 5.93 5.54
N PHE A 67 -14.69 6.31 5.54
CA PHE A 67 -13.94 6.50 6.78
C PHE A 67 -14.42 7.70 7.59
N LEU A 68 -14.79 8.83 6.95
CA LEU A 68 -15.40 9.96 7.64
C LEU A 68 -16.73 9.56 8.30
N TRP A 69 -17.53 8.74 7.62
CA TRP A 69 -18.76 8.17 8.18
C TRP A 69 -18.50 7.26 9.38
N LEU A 70 -17.40 6.50 9.41
CA LEU A 70 -17.00 5.74 10.60
C LEU A 70 -16.53 6.63 11.76
N ILE A 71 -15.99 7.82 11.47
CA ILE A 71 -15.53 8.77 12.49
C ILE A 71 -16.71 9.49 13.15
N PHE A 72 -17.62 10.02 12.33
CA PHE A 72 -18.70 10.91 12.77
C PHE A 72 -20.07 10.25 12.85
N GLY A 73 -20.25 9.09 12.21
CA GLY A 73 -21.53 8.41 12.09
C GLY A 73 -21.96 7.62 13.32
N PRO A 74 -23.07 6.86 13.20
CA PRO A 74 -23.71 6.17 14.32
C PRO A 74 -22.86 5.01 14.86
N TYR A 75 -22.15 4.30 13.99
CA TYR A 75 -21.38 3.09 14.37
C TYR A 75 -19.98 3.36 14.92
N ARG A 76 -19.63 4.63 15.16
CA ARG A 76 -18.30 5.06 15.62
C ARG A 76 -17.81 4.34 16.89
N HIS A 77 -18.73 3.92 17.75
CA HIS A 77 -18.46 3.28 19.04
C HIS A 77 -18.37 1.75 18.98
N VAL A 78 -18.68 1.14 17.83
CA VAL A 78 -18.61 -0.32 17.68
C VAL A 78 -17.16 -0.77 17.91
N ARG A 79 -16.97 -1.66 18.89
CA ARG A 79 -15.65 -2.15 19.30
C ARG A 79 -15.39 -3.55 18.73
N LEU A 80 -14.23 -3.69 18.08
CA LEU A 80 -13.79 -4.94 17.47
C LEU A 80 -13.50 -5.99 18.55
N GLY A 81 -14.28 -7.06 18.58
CA GLY A 81 -14.14 -8.16 19.55
C GLY A 81 -15.12 -8.11 20.72
N GLY A 82 -16.08 -7.18 20.71
CA GLY A 82 -17.08 -7.01 21.75
C GLY A 82 -16.82 -5.80 22.65
N GLN A 83 -17.81 -5.43 23.46
CA GLN A 83 -17.78 -4.22 24.30
C GLN A 83 -16.63 -4.26 25.33
N ASP A 84 -16.36 -5.43 25.91
CA ASP A 84 -15.32 -5.62 26.92
C ASP A 84 -13.93 -5.90 26.35
N ALA A 85 -13.80 -5.97 25.02
CA ALA A 85 -12.50 -6.21 24.40
C ALA A 85 -11.55 -5.04 24.71
N LYS A 86 -10.29 -5.38 25.02
CA LYS A 86 -9.23 -4.41 25.28
C LYS A 86 -8.22 -4.40 24.12
N PRO A 87 -7.65 -3.23 23.77
CA PRO A 87 -6.58 -3.16 22.79
C PRO A 87 -5.40 -4.06 23.17
N GLU A 88 -4.93 -4.86 22.21
CA GLU A 88 -3.74 -5.71 22.40
C GLU A 88 -2.44 -4.89 22.38
N PHE A 89 -2.45 -3.76 21.68
CA PHE A 89 -1.31 -2.87 21.53
C PHE A 89 -1.66 -1.46 22.03
N GLY A 90 -0.71 -0.81 22.73
CA GLY A 90 -0.85 0.59 23.13
C GLY A 90 -0.96 1.54 21.92
N ASN A 91 -1.53 2.73 22.12
CA ASN A 91 -1.91 3.65 21.03
C ASN A 91 -0.74 4.01 20.10
N ILE A 92 0.40 4.39 20.68
CA ILE A 92 1.60 4.79 19.91
C ILE A 92 2.13 3.61 19.10
N SER A 93 2.24 2.44 19.73
CA SER A 93 2.71 1.22 19.07
C SER A 93 1.79 0.80 17.92
N TRP A 94 0.48 0.90 18.12
CA TRP A 94 -0.52 0.57 17.11
C TRP A 94 -0.45 1.51 15.90
N VAL A 95 -0.39 2.82 16.12
CA VAL A 95 -0.24 3.82 15.04
C VAL A 95 1.09 3.63 14.31
N ALA A 96 2.18 3.42 15.05
CA ALA A 96 3.47 3.13 14.45
C ALA A 96 3.38 1.88 13.57
N MET A 97 2.87 0.76 14.06
CA MET A 97 2.72 -0.46 13.25
C MET A 97 1.87 -0.25 12.00
N LEU A 98 0.77 0.53 12.07
CA LEU A 98 -0.02 0.88 10.90
C LEU A 98 0.82 1.64 9.87
N PHE A 99 1.54 2.68 10.30
CA PHE A 99 2.43 3.45 9.43
C PHE A 99 3.45 2.53 8.77
N CYS A 100 4.14 1.70 9.55
CA CYS A 100 5.21 0.84 9.06
C CYS A 100 4.73 -0.26 8.11
N CYS A 101 3.46 -0.66 8.22
CA CYS A 101 2.85 -1.58 7.28
C CYS A 101 2.47 -0.90 5.96
N GLY A 102 2.00 0.34 5.99
CA GLY A 102 1.60 1.07 4.78
C GLY A 102 2.77 1.68 3.99
N ILE A 103 3.99 1.62 4.53
CA ILE A 103 5.14 2.39 4.06
C ILE A 103 6.32 1.46 3.77
N GLY A 104 7.14 1.81 2.79
CA GLY A 104 8.34 1.07 2.45
C GLY A 104 9.14 1.74 1.34
N THR A 105 9.78 0.92 0.50
CA THR A 105 10.59 1.37 -0.63
C THR A 105 9.91 2.40 -1.51
N GLY A 106 8.59 2.26 -1.73
CA GLY A 106 7.80 3.20 -2.53
C GLY A 106 7.86 4.63 -1.99
N LEU A 107 7.63 4.84 -0.68
CA LEU A 107 7.63 6.19 -0.10
C LEU A 107 8.99 6.86 -0.32
N ILE A 108 10.08 6.15 -0.02
CA ILE A 108 11.43 6.68 -0.19
C ILE A 108 11.66 7.04 -1.66
N TYR A 109 11.41 6.11 -2.58
CA TYR A 109 11.60 6.33 -4.01
C TYR A 109 10.83 7.57 -4.51
N TRP A 110 9.52 7.63 -4.25
CA TRP A 110 8.65 8.68 -4.79
C TRP A 110 8.83 10.02 -4.09
N SER A 111 9.12 10.03 -2.78
CA SER A 111 9.40 11.28 -2.07
C SER A 111 10.57 12.06 -2.68
N PHE A 112 11.59 11.37 -3.21
CA PHE A 112 12.69 12.05 -3.90
C PHE A 112 12.33 12.46 -5.33
N ILE A 113 11.67 11.62 -6.10
CA ILE A 113 11.60 11.79 -7.57
C ILE A 113 10.29 12.38 -8.10
N GLU A 114 9.19 12.24 -7.36
CA GLU A 114 7.88 12.72 -7.79
C GLU A 114 7.86 14.25 -8.05
N PRO A 115 8.47 15.10 -7.20
CA PRO A 115 8.58 16.53 -7.51
C PRO A 115 9.35 16.81 -8.81
N ILE A 116 10.37 16.02 -9.12
CA ILE A 116 11.16 16.17 -10.35
C ILE A 116 10.34 15.79 -11.58
N TYR A 117 9.49 14.76 -11.48
CA TYR A 117 8.52 14.45 -12.54
C TYR A 117 7.51 15.57 -12.77
N TYR A 118 7.02 16.19 -11.70
CA TYR A 118 6.05 17.30 -11.80
C TYR A 118 6.67 18.59 -12.30
N MET A 119 7.97 18.77 -12.14
CA MET A 119 8.71 19.83 -12.82
C MET A 119 8.76 19.64 -14.33
N GLN A 120 8.91 18.40 -14.82
CA GLN A 120 8.93 18.10 -16.26
C GLN A 120 7.55 18.17 -16.91
N GLY A 121 6.51 17.77 -16.17
CA GLY A 121 5.13 17.75 -16.63
C GLY A 121 4.20 18.15 -15.50
N PRO A 122 3.96 19.46 -15.30
CA PRO A 122 3.12 19.93 -14.20
C PRO A 122 1.64 19.63 -14.44
N PRO A 123 0.84 19.55 -13.37
CA PRO A 123 -0.61 19.35 -13.46
C PRO A 123 -1.30 20.59 -14.04
N PHE A 124 -2.60 20.45 -14.32
CA PHE A 124 -3.51 21.54 -14.72
C PHE A 124 -3.11 22.32 -15.99
N GLY A 125 -2.29 21.71 -16.86
CA GLY A 125 -1.84 22.36 -18.10
C GLY A 125 -0.93 23.55 -17.86
N LEU A 126 -0.28 23.64 -16.69
CA LEU A 126 0.64 24.72 -16.37
C LEU A 126 1.88 24.69 -17.28
N GLU A 127 2.45 25.87 -17.51
CA GLU A 127 3.69 25.98 -18.26
C GLU A 127 4.86 25.40 -17.43
N VAL A 128 5.67 24.56 -18.07
CA VAL A 128 6.88 23.97 -17.49
C VAL A 128 7.84 25.08 -17.04
N GLY A 129 8.36 24.97 -15.81
CA GLY A 129 9.29 25.95 -15.25
C GLY A 129 8.66 27.23 -14.68
N SER A 130 7.34 27.42 -14.87
CA SER A 130 6.61 28.53 -14.24
C SER A 130 6.66 28.48 -12.71
N LYS A 131 6.40 29.60 -12.04
CA LYS A 131 6.33 29.65 -10.56
C LYS A 131 5.26 28.71 -10.01
N ALA A 132 4.08 28.71 -10.63
CA ALA A 132 2.99 27.82 -10.26
C ALA A 132 3.36 26.35 -10.42
N ALA A 133 4.05 25.97 -11.52
CA ALA A 133 4.51 24.59 -11.71
C ALA A 133 5.44 24.12 -10.58
N LYS A 134 6.34 24.98 -10.11
CA LYS A 134 7.26 24.68 -8.99
C LYS A 134 6.52 24.44 -7.67
N GLU A 135 5.54 25.27 -7.36
CA GLU A 135 4.71 25.12 -6.16
C GLU A 135 3.87 23.83 -6.23
N TRP A 136 3.27 23.53 -7.38
CA TRP A 136 2.53 22.29 -7.58
C TRP A 136 3.41 21.04 -7.53
N ALA A 137 4.66 21.11 -8.00
CA ALA A 137 5.61 20.02 -7.90
C ALA A 137 5.95 19.65 -6.45
N ALA A 138 6.04 20.65 -5.56
CA ALA A 138 6.20 20.42 -4.12
C ALA A 138 4.92 19.89 -3.44
N CYS A 139 3.75 20.28 -3.95
CA CYS A 139 2.45 20.02 -3.35
C CYS A 139 1.91 18.63 -3.65
N TYR A 140 1.89 18.22 -4.92
CA TYR A 140 1.06 17.08 -5.35
C TYR A 140 1.51 15.74 -4.76
N GLY A 141 2.81 15.55 -4.50
CA GLY A 141 3.31 14.34 -3.85
C GLY A 141 2.73 14.13 -2.46
N ILE A 142 2.58 15.20 -1.67
CA ILE A 142 1.95 15.12 -0.34
C ILE A 142 0.47 14.69 -0.48
N PHE A 143 -0.23 15.10 -1.53
CA PHE A 143 -1.60 14.66 -1.80
C PHE A 143 -1.68 13.18 -2.23
N HIS A 144 -0.83 12.74 -3.17
CA HIS A 144 -0.80 11.35 -3.64
C HIS A 144 -0.37 10.34 -2.57
N TRP A 145 0.15 10.82 -1.44
CA TRP A 145 0.51 10.04 -0.27
C TRP A 145 -0.26 10.47 1.00
N GLY A 146 -1.33 11.27 0.82
CA GLY A 146 -2.14 11.88 1.86
C GLY A 146 -3.34 11.02 2.32
N PHE A 147 -4.44 11.63 2.72
CA PHE A 147 -5.58 10.89 3.32
C PHE A 147 -6.35 10.00 2.33
N VAL A 148 -6.46 10.39 1.06
CA VAL A 148 -7.13 9.61 0.01
C VAL A 148 -6.48 8.23 -0.22
N PRO A 149 -5.16 8.11 -0.47
CA PRO A 149 -4.54 6.80 -0.67
C PRO A 149 -4.61 5.91 0.57
N TRP A 150 -4.41 6.48 1.76
CA TRP A 150 -4.55 5.73 3.00
C TRP A 150 -5.97 5.17 3.19
N ALA A 151 -7.00 5.95 2.82
CA ALA A 151 -8.37 5.45 2.77
C ALA A 151 -8.52 4.27 1.80
N LEU A 152 -7.98 4.37 0.57
CA LEU A 152 -8.01 3.28 -0.41
C LEU A 152 -7.32 2.01 0.10
N THR A 153 -6.19 2.14 0.77
CA THR A 153 -5.38 1.02 1.21
C THR A 153 -5.93 0.32 2.45
N ALA A 154 -6.57 1.05 3.35
CA ALA A 154 -7.18 0.47 4.55
C ALA A 154 -8.65 0.04 4.36
N VAL A 155 -9.22 0.29 3.18
CA VAL A 155 -10.66 0.18 2.91
C VAL A 155 -11.24 -1.21 3.26
N PHE A 156 -10.50 -2.28 2.99
CA PHE A 156 -10.93 -3.65 3.34
C PHE A 156 -10.73 -3.97 4.83
N GLY A 157 -9.88 -3.22 5.54
CA GLY A 157 -9.46 -3.55 6.90
C GLY A 157 -10.64 -3.59 7.86
N VAL A 158 -11.59 -2.66 7.70
CA VAL A 158 -12.77 -2.58 8.58
C VAL A 158 -13.70 -3.79 8.37
N PRO A 159 -14.16 -4.11 7.15
CA PRO A 159 -14.91 -5.34 6.90
C PRO A 159 -14.21 -6.63 7.35
N ILE A 160 -12.90 -6.75 7.12
CA ILE A 160 -12.13 -7.94 7.55
C ILE A 160 -12.13 -8.04 9.07
N ALA A 161 -11.76 -6.95 9.77
CA ALA A 161 -11.70 -6.93 11.23
C ALA A 161 -13.07 -7.24 11.84
N TYR A 162 -14.14 -6.65 11.30
CA TYR A 162 -15.48 -6.90 11.76
C TYR A 162 -15.93 -8.35 11.52
N SER A 163 -15.71 -8.89 10.32
CA SER A 163 -16.05 -10.28 10.02
C SER A 163 -15.31 -11.25 10.95
N TYR A 164 -14.04 -10.99 11.20
CA TYR A 164 -13.22 -11.84 12.03
C TYR A 164 -13.59 -11.74 13.52
N TYR A 165 -13.57 -10.54 14.10
CA TYR A 165 -13.76 -10.38 15.55
C TYR A 165 -15.23 -10.38 15.98
N GLN A 166 -16.14 -9.84 15.16
CA GLN A 166 -17.56 -9.74 15.51
C GLN A 166 -18.37 -10.92 15.00
N ARG A 167 -18.13 -11.37 13.76
CA ARG A 167 -18.83 -12.53 13.18
C ARG A 167 -18.12 -13.86 13.38
N LYS A 168 -16.89 -13.86 13.93
CA LYS A 168 -16.12 -15.06 14.26
C LYS A 168 -15.89 -15.99 13.05
N THR A 169 -15.69 -15.42 11.87
CA THR A 169 -15.36 -16.20 10.67
C THR A 169 -14.02 -16.91 10.85
N LYS A 170 -13.91 -18.14 10.33
CA LYS A 170 -12.72 -19.00 10.56
C LYS A 170 -11.46 -18.56 9.82
N ARG A 171 -11.58 -17.66 8.84
CA ARG A 171 -10.48 -17.22 7.97
C ARG A 171 -10.33 -15.70 8.00
N LEU A 172 -9.09 -15.25 8.12
CA LEU A 172 -8.73 -13.85 7.97
C LEU A 172 -8.44 -13.54 6.50
N SER A 173 -9.50 -13.41 5.69
CA SER A 173 -9.39 -13.00 4.29
C SER A 173 -10.53 -12.06 3.91
N ILE A 174 -10.35 -11.32 2.82
CA ILE A 174 -11.45 -10.50 2.25
C ILE A 174 -12.58 -11.41 1.77
N GLY A 175 -12.31 -12.60 1.23
CA GLY A 175 -13.34 -13.57 0.89
C GLY A 175 -14.23 -13.95 2.08
N ALA A 176 -13.70 -13.94 3.30
CA ALA A 176 -14.47 -14.17 4.53
C ALA A 176 -15.45 -13.03 4.85
N ALA A 177 -15.21 -11.79 4.40
CA ALA A 177 -16.17 -10.70 4.55
C ALA A 177 -17.49 -10.98 3.82
N PHE A 178 -17.46 -11.79 2.76
CA PHE A 178 -18.66 -12.23 2.02
C PHE A 178 -19.36 -13.44 2.64
N GLU A 179 -18.78 -14.07 3.67
CA GLU A 179 -19.36 -15.22 4.33
C GLU A 179 -20.72 -14.87 4.97
N GLY A 180 -21.68 -15.78 4.89
CA GLY A 180 -23.07 -15.56 5.33
C GLY A 180 -23.94 -14.76 4.35
N HIS A 181 -23.35 -14.05 3.38
CA HIS A 181 -24.08 -13.29 2.37
C HIS A 181 -24.05 -13.96 0.99
N VAL A 182 -22.90 -14.54 0.62
CA VAL A 182 -22.73 -15.27 -0.66
C VAL A 182 -22.46 -16.74 -0.38
N LYS A 183 -23.36 -17.61 -0.86
CA LYS A 183 -23.31 -19.07 -0.62
C LYS A 183 -22.39 -19.84 -1.59
N SER A 184 -21.89 -19.20 -2.65
CA SER A 184 -21.04 -19.86 -3.66
C SER A 184 -19.59 -19.99 -3.19
N PRO A 185 -19.05 -21.21 -3.03
CA PRO A 185 -17.62 -21.41 -2.73
C PRO A 185 -16.72 -20.92 -3.86
N GLY A 186 -17.15 -21.09 -5.12
CA GLY A 186 -16.40 -20.65 -6.29
C GLY A 186 -16.24 -19.12 -6.35
N PHE A 187 -17.25 -18.36 -5.93
CA PHE A 187 -17.15 -16.91 -5.84
C PHE A 187 -16.09 -16.46 -4.82
N LYS A 188 -16.00 -17.14 -3.67
CA LYS A 188 -14.99 -16.83 -2.64
C LYS A 188 -13.58 -17.09 -3.16
N LEU A 189 -13.37 -18.21 -3.85
CA LEU A 189 -12.09 -18.53 -4.50
C LEU A 189 -11.75 -17.50 -5.59
N PHE A 190 -12.72 -17.07 -6.39
CA PHE A 190 -12.51 -16.02 -7.38
C PHE A 190 -12.07 -14.70 -6.75
N VAL A 191 -12.72 -14.27 -5.67
CA VAL A 191 -12.32 -13.07 -4.91
C VAL A 191 -10.89 -13.19 -4.39
N ASP A 192 -10.56 -14.31 -3.75
CA ASP A 192 -9.20 -14.54 -3.23
C ASP A 192 -8.15 -14.60 -4.35
N LEU A 193 -8.49 -15.11 -5.53
CA LEU A 193 -7.60 -15.11 -6.69
C LEU A 193 -7.30 -13.68 -7.18
N LEU A 194 -8.32 -12.81 -7.26
CA LEU A 194 -8.12 -11.40 -7.60
C LEU A 194 -7.22 -10.68 -6.58
N ILE A 195 -7.36 -11.03 -5.31
CA ILE A 195 -6.52 -10.49 -4.23
C ILE A 195 -5.07 -10.94 -4.39
N MET A 196 -4.83 -12.22 -4.71
CA MET A 196 -3.48 -12.69 -5.00
C MET A 196 -2.87 -11.94 -6.18
N PHE A 197 -3.62 -11.66 -7.25
CA PHE A 197 -3.13 -10.85 -8.37
C PHE A 197 -2.79 -9.41 -7.99
N ALA A 198 -3.63 -8.77 -7.18
CA ALA A 198 -3.35 -7.43 -6.68
C ALA A 198 -2.06 -7.39 -5.82
N ILE A 199 -1.86 -8.38 -4.95
CA ILE A 199 -0.65 -8.50 -4.14
C ILE A 199 0.58 -8.70 -5.03
N LEU A 200 0.52 -9.64 -5.98
CA LEU A 200 1.60 -9.91 -6.92
C LEU A 200 1.96 -8.66 -7.73
N GLY A 201 0.96 -7.99 -8.32
CA GLY A 201 1.16 -6.77 -9.11
C GLY A 201 1.76 -5.62 -8.30
N ASN A 202 1.28 -5.43 -7.07
CA ASN A 202 1.83 -4.42 -6.16
C ASN A 202 3.30 -4.70 -5.81
N VAL A 203 3.63 -5.95 -5.47
CA VAL A 203 4.99 -6.34 -5.05
C VAL A 203 5.97 -6.23 -6.20
N VAL A 204 5.58 -6.71 -7.38
CA VAL A 204 6.36 -6.54 -8.61
C VAL A 204 6.62 -5.06 -8.89
N THR A 205 5.64 -4.20 -8.65
CA THR A 205 5.81 -2.75 -8.80
C THR A 205 6.81 -2.17 -7.81
N VAL A 206 6.68 -2.51 -6.52
CA VAL A 206 7.58 -2.02 -5.46
C VAL A 206 9.02 -2.49 -5.70
N LEU A 207 9.23 -3.77 -6.03
CA LEU A 207 10.56 -4.32 -6.30
C LEU A 207 11.12 -3.79 -7.62
N GLY A 208 10.28 -3.64 -8.65
CA GLY A 208 10.65 -3.04 -9.94
C GLY A 208 11.16 -1.59 -9.84
N LEU A 209 10.71 -0.85 -8.83
CA LEU A 209 11.22 0.49 -8.51
C LEU A 209 12.43 0.43 -7.56
N GLY A 210 12.34 -0.41 -6.53
CA GLY A 210 13.29 -0.51 -5.44
C GLY A 210 14.64 -1.08 -5.83
N THR A 211 14.65 -2.16 -6.62
CA THR A 211 15.88 -2.82 -7.03
C THR A 211 16.77 -1.89 -7.85
N PRO A 212 16.29 -1.25 -8.95
CA PRO A 212 17.16 -0.38 -9.74
C PRO A 212 17.66 0.82 -8.93
N MET A 213 16.85 1.35 -8.00
CA MET A 213 17.26 2.43 -7.11
C MET A 213 18.38 1.99 -6.16
N LEU A 214 18.26 0.81 -5.55
CA LEU A 214 19.30 0.27 -4.67
C LEU A 214 20.58 -0.01 -5.46
N SER A 215 20.47 -0.67 -6.62
CA SER A 215 21.60 -0.92 -7.52
C SER A 215 22.29 0.37 -7.97
N ALA A 216 21.52 1.39 -8.36
CA ALA A 216 22.07 2.70 -8.73
C ALA A 216 22.78 3.39 -7.56
N THR A 217 22.28 3.23 -6.34
CA THR A 217 22.92 3.79 -5.15
C THR A 217 24.21 3.05 -4.80
N ILE A 218 24.21 1.71 -4.91
CA ILE A 218 25.42 0.88 -4.76
C ILE A 218 26.46 1.28 -5.81
N ALA A 219 26.05 1.38 -7.07
CA ALA A 219 26.90 1.83 -8.17
C ALA A 219 27.51 3.21 -7.91
N LYS A 220 26.70 4.17 -7.43
CA LYS A 220 27.19 5.52 -7.07
C LYS A 220 28.19 5.49 -5.92
N PHE A 221 28.03 4.57 -4.96
CA PHE A 221 28.91 4.45 -3.78
C PHE A 221 30.22 3.71 -4.08
N THR A 222 30.17 2.60 -4.82
CA THR A 222 31.34 1.73 -5.05
C THR A 222 32.04 1.98 -6.38
N GLY A 223 31.41 2.70 -7.30
CA GLY A 223 31.91 2.96 -8.65
C GLY A 223 31.65 1.83 -9.65
N VAL A 224 30.92 0.77 -9.28
CA VAL A 224 30.50 -0.28 -10.24
C VAL A 224 29.45 0.26 -11.21
N GLU A 225 29.39 -0.29 -12.42
CA GLU A 225 28.37 0.11 -13.39
C GLU A 225 26.98 -0.44 -13.07
N THR A 226 25.96 0.38 -13.30
CA THR A 226 24.56 -0.06 -13.24
C THR A 226 24.25 -0.98 -14.42
N SER A 227 23.69 -2.16 -14.14
CA SER A 227 23.26 -3.10 -15.17
C SER A 227 22.10 -3.95 -14.67
N LEU A 228 21.35 -4.55 -15.60
CA LEU A 228 20.32 -5.55 -15.25
C LEU A 228 20.94 -6.73 -14.47
N THR A 229 22.21 -7.06 -14.74
CA THR A 229 22.95 -8.07 -13.97
C THR A 229 23.10 -7.67 -12.50
N LEU A 230 23.43 -6.40 -12.21
CA LEU A 230 23.48 -5.91 -10.83
C LEU A 230 22.11 -5.99 -10.16
N ASP A 231 21.04 -5.61 -10.87
CA ASP A 231 19.67 -5.72 -10.37
C ASP A 231 19.30 -7.17 -10.01
N ILE A 232 19.62 -8.13 -10.89
CA ILE A 232 19.38 -9.56 -10.66
C ILE A 232 20.18 -10.06 -9.45
N ILE A 233 21.44 -9.64 -9.31
CA ILE A 233 22.28 -10.00 -8.16
C ILE A 233 21.66 -9.48 -6.85
N VAL A 234 21.24 -8.22 -6.82
CA VAL A 234 20.59 -7.61 -5.65
C VAL A 234 19.33 -8.38 -5.27
N VAL A 235 18.47 -8.71 -6.25
CA VAL A 235 17.26 -9.51 -6.01
C VAL A 235 17.61 -10.91 -5.51
N GLY A 236 18.62 -11.55 -6.09
CA GLY A 236 19.09 -12.87 -5.68
C GLY A 236 19.55 -12.89 -4.22
N ILE A 237 20.37 -11.92 -3.82
CA ILE A 237 20.92 -11.83 -2.45
C ILE A 237 19.80 -11.75 -1.41
N TRP A 238 18.85 -10.82 -1.53
CA TRP A 238 17.80 -10.72 -0.52
C TRP A 238 16.84 -11.92 -0.57
N THR A 239 16.64 -12.53 -1.74
CA THR A 239 15.71 -13.67 -1.88
C THR A 239 16.29 -14.87 -1.15
N ILE A 240 17.60 -15.10 -1.30
CA ILE A 240 18.34 -16.12 -0.56
C ILE A 240 18.30 -15.82 0.94
N MET A 241 18.65 -14.60 1.35
CA MET A 241 18.64 -14.20 2.76
C MET A 241 17.26 -14.41 3.40
N PHE A 242 16.19 -14.04 2.70
CA PHE A 242 14.83 -14.22 3.16
C PHE A 242 14.45 -15.70 3.26
N CYS A 243 14.73 -16.48 2.21
CA CYS A 243 14.51 -17.92 2.21
C CYS A 243 15.21 -18.61 3.39
N CYS A 244 16.46 -18.24 3.68
CA CYS A 244 17.17 -18.69 4.87
C CYS A 244 16.46 -18.27 6.16
N SER A 245 16.06 -17.00 6.27
CA SER A 245 15.32 -16.47 7.43
C SER A 245 14.04 -17.26 7.73
N CYS A 246 13.22 -17.52 6.70
CA CYS A 246 12.02 -18.33 6.81
C CYS A 246 12.32 -19.78 7.20
N TYR A 247 13.33 -20.40 6.58
CA TYR A 247 13.67 -21.79 6.85
C TYR A 247 14.10 -21.99 8.32
N PHE A 248 14.97 -21.11 8.82
CA PHE A 248 15.48 -21.16 10.19
C PHE A 248 14.52 -20.56 11.24
N GLY A 249 13.35 -20.04 10.84
CA GLY A 249 12.36 -19.49 11.77
C GLY A 249 12.83 -18.21 12.46
N LEU A 250 13.61 -17.37 11.75
CA LEU A 250 14.11 -16.09 12.24
C LEU A 250 13.03 -14.99 12.21
N ASP A 251 11.74 -15.33 12.39
CA ASP A 251 10.61 -14.37 12.34
C ASP A 251 10.78 -13.24 13.38
N LYS A 252 11.42 -13.54 14.53
CA LYS A 252 11.82 -12.52 15.53
C LYS A 252 12.86 -11.54 14.98
N GLY A 253 13.74 -12.00 14.09
CA GLY A 253 14.77 -11.19 13.42
C GLY A 253 14.17 -10.18 12.45
N ILE A 254 13.19 -10.59 11.65
CA ILE A 254 12.50 -9.68 10.71
C ILE A 254 11.79 -8.55 11.46
N LYS A 255 11.13 -8.85 12.57
CA LYS A 255 10.49 -7.83 13.42
C LYS A 255 11.51 -6.81 13.98
N ARG A 256 12.70 -7.27 14.39
CA ARG A 256 13.77 -6.38 14.85
C ARG A 256 14.34 -5.53 13.71
N LEU A 257 14.52 -6.12 12.53
CA LEU A 257 14.97 -5.40 11.34
C LEU A 257 13.99 -4.30 10.93
N SER A 258 12.69 -4.58 10.93
CA SER A 258 11.66 -3.58 10.63
C SER A 258 11.71 -2.39 11.60
N ASN A 259 11.80 -2.65 12.91
CA ASN A 259 11.93 -1.58 13.91
C ASN A 259 13.21 -0.75 13.73
N PHE A 260 14.35 -1.42 13.53
CA PHE A 260 15.62 -0.75 13.24
C PHE A 260 15.53 0.11 11.97
N ASN A 261 14.86 -0.40 10.94
CA ASN A 261 14.76 0.29 9.66
C ASN A 261 13.98 1.60 9.75
N LEU A 262 12.95 1.65 10.60
CA LEU A 262 12.19 2.87 10.84
C LEU A 262 13.04 3.92 11.54
N VAL A 263 13.78 3.51 12.57
CA VAL A 263 14.72 4.40 13.26
C VAL A 263 15.74 4.94 12.25
N LEU A 264 16.27 4.08 11.38
CA LEU A 264 17.18 4.48 10.31
C LEU A 264 16.53 5.46 9.32
N ALA A 265 15.28 5.24 8.92
CA ALA A 265 14.51 6.16 8.08
C ALA A 265 14.39 7.54 8.73
N PHE A 266 14.03 7.60 10.01
CA PHE A 266 13.91 8.85 10.77
C PHE A 266 15.26 9.56 10.95
N ILE A 267 16.35 8.80 11.19
CA ILE A 267 17.71 9.36 11.27
C ILE A 267 18.08 9.99 9.93
N LEU A 268 17.88 9.28 8.82
CA LEU A 268 18.23 9.78 7.48
C LEU A 268 17.40 11.00 7.11
N MET A 269 16.10 10.98 7.38
CA MET A 269 15.21 12.13 7.17
C MET A 269 15.64 13.34 8.01
N THR A 270 15.94 13.14 9.29
CA THR A 270 16.40 14.22 10.18
C THR A 270 17.75 14.77 9.70
N ALA A 271 18.66 13.89 9.27
CA ALA A 271 19.95 14.30 8.72
C ALA A 271 19.78 15.16 7.45
N VAL A 272 18.92 14.75 6.51
CA VAL A 272 18.61 15.55 5.31
C VAL A 272 18.02 16.91 5.68
N LEU A 273 17.12 16.96 6.67
CA LEU A 273 16.51 18.21 7.11
C LEU A 273 17.54 19.17 7.73
N LEU A 274 18.44 18.66 8.58
CA LEU A 274 19.42 19.47 9.31
C LEU A 274 20.62 19.90 8.45
N VAL A 275 21.07 19.02 7.56
CA VAL A 275 22.25 19.25 6.73
C VAL A 275 21.87 19.92 5.40
N GLY A 276 20.63 19.73 4.95
CA GLY A 276 20.06 20.42 3.80
C GLY A 276 19.56 21.84 4.12
N PRO A 277 18.88 22.48 3.16
CA PRO A 277 18.36 23.84 3.29
C PRO A 277 17.09 23.87 4.16
N THR A 278 17.25 23.71 5.49
CA THR A 278 16.15 23.51 6.45
C THR A 278 15.02 24.53 6.30
N SER A 279 15.34 25.83 6.28
CA SER A 279 14.33 26.89 6.20
C SER A 279 13.53 26.82 4.90
N TRP A 280 14.19 26.56 3.78
CA TRP A 280 13.52 26.45 2.48
C TRP A 280 12.60 25.23 2.45
N ILE A 281 13.06 24.09 2.99
CA ILE A 281 12.28 22.85 3.09
C ILE A 281 11.01 23.09 3.91
N LEU A 282 11.13 23.68 5.10
CA LEU A 282 10.00 23.90 6.00
C LEU A 282 9.01 24.94 5.45
N ASN A 283 9.50 26.04 4.83
CA ASN A 283 8.62 27.01 4.19
C ASN A 283 7.85 26.40 3.01
N THR A 284 8.54 25.60 2.17
CA THR A 284 7.91 24.89 1.06
C THR A 284 6.86 23.89 1.56
N PHE A 285 7.17 23.14 2.62
CA PHE A 285 6.23 22.20 3.23
C PHE A 285 4.97 22.89 3.74
N VAL A 286 5.10 23.99 4.49
CA VAL A 286 3.95 24.76 5.01
C VAL A 286 3.12 25.33 3.87
N ASN A 287 3.75 25.88 2.83
CA ASN A 287 3.06 26.37 1.63
C ASN A 287 2.26 25.25 0.94
N SER A 288 2.87 24.09 0.72
CA SER A 288 2.21 22.92 0.13
C SER A 288 1.01 22.45 0.94
N LEU A 289 1.08 22.48 2.28
CA LEU A 289 -0.08 22.15 3.12
C LEU A 289 -1.26 23.11 2.87
N GLY A 290 -0.98 24.42 2.82
CA GLY A 290 -2.00 25.42 2.48
C GLY A 290 -2.64 25.17 1.12
N MET A 291 -1.81 24.91 0.10
CA MET A 291 -2.29 24.60 -1.25
C MET A 291 -3.17 23.35 -1.30
N ILE A 292 -2.84 22.30 -0.53
CA ILE A 292 -3.66 21.09 -0.45
C ILE A 292 -5.02 21.43 0.13
N PHE A 293 -5.09 22.17 1.24
CA PHE A 293 -6.37 22.53 1.86
C PHE A 293 -7.27 23.30 0.90
N ASP A 294 -6.71 24.22 0.12
CA ASP A 294 -7.46 25.03 -0.84
C ASP A 294 -7.94 24.21 -2.05
N ASN A 295 -7.18 23.20 -2.47
CA ASN A 295 -7.40 22.52 -3.75
C ASN A 295 -7.86 21.06 -3.63
N VAL A 296 -8.03 20.54 -2.42
CA VAL A 296 -8.26 19.11 -2.17
C VAL A 296 -9.41 18.52 -3.00
N ILE A 297 -10.54 19.22 -3.09
CA ILE A 297 -11.71 18.76 -3.85
C ILE A 297 -11.39 18.70 -5.36
N ARG A 298 -10.70 19.72 -5.87
CA ARG A 298 -10.27 19.75 -7.28
C ARG A 298 -9.30 18.61 -7.56
N MET A 299 -8.29 18.41 -6.73
CA MET A 299 -7.31 17.33 -6.89
C MET A 299 -7.97 15.95 -6.85
N SER A 300 -8.93 15.72 -5.94
CA SER A 300 -9.65 14.46 -5.81
C SER A 300 -10.61 14.15 -6.96
N MET A 301 -11.00 15.14 -7.78
CA MET A 301 -12.01 14.99 -8.83
C MET A 301 -11.56 15.44 -10.23
N TRP A 302 -10.29 15.85 -10.40
CA TRP A 302 -9.80 16.34 -11.68
C TRP A 302 -9.49 15.19 -12.65
N THR A 303 -10.24 15.11 -13.74
CA THR A 303 -10.11 14.09 -14.80
C THR A 303 -9.56 14.64 -16.12
N ASP A 304 -9.30 15.96 -16.16
CA ASP A 304 -8.74 16.69 -17.30
C ASP A 304 -9.49 16.56 -18.63
N THR A 305 -10.83 16.67 -18.59
CA THR A 305 -11.69 16.49 -19.78
C THR A 305 -11.53 17.56 -20.86
N ALA A 306 -10.97 18.73 -20.53
CA ALA A 306 -10.80 19.83 -21.48
C ALA A 306 -9.36 19.93 -22.01
N GLY A 307 -8.36 19.61 -21.18
CA GLY A 307 -6.95 19.67 -21.56
C GLY A 307 -6.44 18.40 -22.22
N GLU A 308 -7.05 17.24 -21.90
CA GLU A 308 -6.66 15.92 -22.40
C GLU A 308 -5.16 15.62 -22.29
N SER A 309 -4.46 16.21 -21.30
CA SER A 309 -3.01 16.10 -21.12
C SER A 309 -2.57 14.68 -20.76
N GLY A 310 -3.51 13.84 -20.29
CA GLY A 310 -3.22 12.52 -19.76
C GLY A 310 -2.60 12.54 -18.36
N TRP A 311 -2.49 13.70 -17.72
CA TRP A 311 -1.81 13.84 -16.43
C TRP A 311 -2.51 13.07 -15.31
N PRO A 312 -3.84 13.22 -15.06
CA PRO A 312 -4.52 12.42 -14.04
C PRO A 312 -4.40 10.91 -14.28
N GLN A 313 -4.39 10.49 -15.55
CA GLN A 313 -4.29 9.10 -15.98
C GLN A 313 -2.89 8.53 -15.77
N GLY A 314 -1.85 9.36 -15.91
CA GLY A 314 -0.46 9.01 -15.66
C GLY A 314 -0.10 8.99 -14.18
N TRP A 315 -0.76 9.82 -13.36
CA TRP A 315 -0.35 10.05 -11.98
C TRP A 315 -1.42 9.65 -10.97
N THR A 316 -2.48 10.45 -10.85
CA THR A 316 -3.49 10.26 -9.79
C THR A 316 -4.18 8.91 -9.87
N ILE A 317 -4.63 8.50 -11.06
CA ILE A 317 -5.28 7.19 -11.28
C ILE A 317 -4.27 6.05 -11.11
N PHE A 318 -3.02 6.25 -11.52
CA PHE A 318 -1.94 5.28 -11.25
C PHE A 318 -1.74 5.08 -9.75
N PHE A 319 -1.63 6.15 -8.97
CA PHE A 319 -1.47 6.06 -7.53
C PHE A 319 -2.71 5.45 -6.87
N TRP A 320 -3.94 5.84 -7.25
CA TRP A 320 -5.15 5.18 -6.75
C TRP A 320 -5.18 3.69 -7.03
N ALA A 321 -4.80 3.30 -8.24
CA ALA A 321 -4.66 1.90 -8.59
C ALA A 321 -3.61 1.19 -7.73
N TRP A 322 -2.45 1.81 -7.54
CA TRP A 322 -1.36 1.20 -6.78
C TRP A 322 -1.71 1.04 -5.30
N TRP A 323 -2.22 2.09 -4.66
CA TRP A 323 -2.67 2.07 -3.26
C TRP A 323 -3.82 1.09 -3.02
N LEU A 324 -4.74 0.97 -3.98
CA LEU A 324 -5.78 -0.07 -3.94
C LEU A 324 -5.20 -1.47 -4.12
N GLY A 325 -4.20 -1.65 -4.98
CA GLY A 325 -3.47 -2.92 -5.14
C GLY A 325 -2.76 -3.36 -3.86
N ALA A 326 -2.24 -2.41 -3.08
CA ALA A 326 -1.66 -2.65 -1.76
C ALA A 326 -2.70 -2.96 -0.67
N SER A 327 -3.98 -2.66 -0.91
CA SER A 327 -5.02 -2.71 0.12
C SER A 327 -5.19 -4.07 0.80
N PRO A 328 -5.11 -5.24 0.13
CA PRO A 328 -5.31 -6.51 0.82
C PRO A 328 -4.24 -6.78 1.88
N PHE A 329 -2.98 -6.44 1.60
CA PHE A 329 -1.88 -6.60 2.54
C PHE A 329 -2.08 -5.74 3.79
N VAL A 330 -2.27 -4.44 3.59
CA VAL A 330 -2.39 -3.48 4.70
C VAL A 330 -3.68 -3.72 5.49
N SER A 331 -4.77 -4.06 4.82
CA SER A 331 -6.07 -4.28 5.47
C SER A 331 -6.09 -5.53 6.35
N VAL A 332 -5.46 -6.63 5.92
CA VAL A 332 -5.32 -7.84 6.75
C VAL A 332 -4.48 -7.54 8.00
N PHE A 333 -3.35 -6.85 7.82
CA PHE A 333 -2.49 -6.47 8.94
C PHE A 333 -3.19 -5.51 9.91
N LEU A 334 -3.81 -4.45 9.39
CA LEU A 334 -4.57 -3.48 10.16
C LEU A 334 -5.69 -4.17 10.94
N ALA A 335 -6.39 -5.15 10.35
CA ALA A 335 -7.36 -5.95 11.07
C ALA A 335 -6.71 -6.68 12.26
N LYS A 336 -5.61 -7.42 12.05
CA LYS A 336 -4.93 -8.18 13.12
C LYS A 336 -4.54 -7.31 14.32
N ILE A 337 -4.01 -6.11 14.08
CA ILE A 337 -3.50 -5.25 15.15
C ILE A 337 -4.58 -4.39 15.83
N SER A 338 -5.81 -4.40 15.33
CA SER A 338 -6.89 -3.50 15.78
C SER A 338 -7.93 -4.15 16.68
N LYS A 339 -7.69 -5.36 17.19
CA LYS A 339 -8.58 -5.97 18.20
C LYS A 339 -8.73 -5.04 19.41
N GLY A 340 -9.96 -4.90 19.90
CA GLY A 340 -10.31 -4.04 21.02
C GLY A 340 -10.40 -2.55 20.69
N ARG A 341 -10.12 -2.15 19.44
CA ARG A 341 -10.31 -0.78 18.95
C ARG A 341 -11.73 -0.56 18.47
N THR A 342 -12.20 0.67 18.58
CA THR A 342 -13.43 1.13 17.96
C THR A 342 -13.24 1.41 16.47
N LEU A 343 -14.32 1.35 15.71
CA LEU A 343 -14.31 1.74 14.30
C LEU A 343 -13.84 3.18 14.10
N ARG A 344 -14.18 4.09 15.02
CA ARG A 344 -13.70 5.47 15.02
C ARG A 344 -12.20 5.57 15.17
N GLU A 345 -11.61 4.89 16.16
CA GLU A 345 -10.17 4.91 16.37
C GLU A 345 -9.45 4.43 15.11
N MET A 346 -9.89 3.29 14.57
CA MET A 346 -9.34 2.71 13.33
C MET A 346 -9.41 3.69 12.16
N ALA A 347 -10.55 4.36 11.98
CA ALA A 347 -10.74 5.34 10.92
C ALA A 347 -9.87 6.60 11.08
N VAL A 348 -9.72 7.13 12.30
CA VAL A 348 -8.84 8.28 12.58
C VAL A 348 -7.38 7.91 12.30
N ALA A 349 -6.94 6.71 12.69
CA ALA A 349 -5.56 6.30 12.43
C ALA A 349 -5.24 6.20 10.94
N VAL A 350 -6.20 5.75 10.14
CA VAL A 350 -6.08 5.70 8.68
C VAL A 350 -6.06 7.10 8.08
N LEU A 351 -7.01 7.97 8.41
CA LEU A 351 -7.15 9.27 7.73
C LEU A 351 -6.20 10.36 8.24
N VAL A 352 -5.59 10.19 9.41
CA VAL A 352 -4.77 11.24 10.04
C VAL A 352 -3.33 10.79 10.22
N TRP A 353 -3.10 9.73 11.00
CA TRP A 353 -1.75 9.37 11.42
C TRP A 353 -0.89 8.81 10.28
N GLY A 354 -1.47 7.96 9.42
CA GLY A 354 -0.78 7.46 8.23
C GLY A 354 -0.33 8.59 7.29
N PRO A 355 -1.25 9.44 6.83
CA PRO A 355 -0.96 10.58 5.94
C PRO A 355 0.06 11.55 6.50
N LEU A 356 -0.01 11.86 7.80
CA LEU A 356 0.91 12.79 8.43
C LEU A 356 2.36 12.30 8.34
N GLY A 357 2.59 11.00 8.53
CA GLY A 357 3.92 10.42 8.37
C GLY A 357 4.43 10.57 6.92
N CYS A 358 3.61 10.27 5.92
CA CYS A 358 3.99 10.49 4.51
C CYS A 358 4.29 11.95 4.19
N ALA A 359 3.47 12.86 4.70
CA ALA A 359 3.61 14.29 4.46
C ALA A 359 4.97 14.82 4.91
N VAL A 360 5.48 14.35 6.07
CA VAL A 360 6.81 14.74 6.55
C VAL A 360 7.92 14.23 5.63
N PHE A 361 7.83 12.98 5.16
CA PHE A 361 8.81 12.42 4.21
C PHE A 361 8.85 13.20 2.90
N PHE A 362 7.68 13.51 2.32
CA PHE A 362 7.59 14.33 1.11
C PHE A 362 8.03 15.78 1.35
N GLY A 363 7.70 16.34 2.51
CA GLY A 363 8.16 17.66 2.91
C GLY A 363 9.69 17.74 2.92
N VAL A 364 10.35 16.76 3.56
CA VAL A 364 11.81 16.73 3.71
C VAL A 364 12.52 16.31 2.41
N PHE A 365 12.27 15.08 1.93
CA PHE A 365 12.99 14.56 0.77
C PHE A 365 12.54 15.23 -0.53
N GLY A 366 11.24 15.43 -0.71
CA GLY A 366 10.72 16.11 -1.90
C GLY A 366 11.06 17.58 -1.93
N GLY A 367 11.02 18.25 -0.79
CA GLY A 367 11.56 19.60 -0.63
C GLY A 367 13.04 19.65 -1.00
N TYR A 368 13.87 18.78 -0.41
CA TYR A 368 15.29 18.72 -0.74
C TYR A 368 15.54 18.51 -2.25
N SER A 369 14.86 17.54 -2.87
CA SER A 369 14.99 17.29 -4.31
C SER A 369 14.65 18.50 -5.15
N LEU A 370 13.56 19.18 -4.83
CA LEU A 370 13.14 20.39 -5.56
C LEU A 370 14.11 21.54 -5.33
N TYR A 371 14.68 21.68 -4.13
CA TYR A 371 15.72 22.66 -3.89
C TYR A 371 16.95 22.42 -4.77
N ILE A 372 17.41 21.17 -4.86
CA ILE A 372 18.56 20.82 -5.71
C ILE A 372 18.25 21.06 -7.18
N GLU A 373 17.04 20.76 -7.66
CA GLU A 373 16.64 21.09 -9.02
C GLU A 373 16.70 22.60 -9.31
N LEU A 374 16.32 23.45 -8.33
CA LEU A 374 16.20 24.88 -8.54
C LEU A 374 17.49 25.66 -8.27
N ASN A 375 18.35 25.17 -7.38
CA ASN A 375 19.52 25.88 -6.86
C ASN A 375 20.83 25.09 -6.99
N GLY A 376 20.75 23.80 -7.34
CA GLY A 376 21.91 22.94 -7.51
C GLY A 376 22.68 23.25 -8.80
N ALA A 377 23.93 22.77 -8.85
CA ALA A 377 24.78 22.95 -10.02
C ALA A 377 24.34 22.09 -11.22
N GLU A 378 23.66 20.97 -10.96
CA GLU A 378 23.18 20.03 -11.98
C GLU A 378 21.65 19.97 -11.97
N SER A 379 21.05 19.92 -13.16
CA SER A 379 19.61 19.74 -13.32
C SER A 379 19.23 18.26 -13.11
N MET A 380 18.37 18.02 -12.12
CA MET A 380 17.82 16.69 -11.80
C MET A 380 16.79 16.26 -12.84
N THR A 381 16.04 17.21 -13.41
CA THR A 381 15.14 16.94 -14.55
C THR A 381 15.92 16.48 -15.78
N ALA A 382 17.04 17.12 -16.12
CA ALA A 382 17.92 16.67 -17.20
C ALA A 382 18.55 15.30 -16.91
N MET A 383 19.03 15.08 -15.68
CA MET A 383 19.58 13.79 -15.27
C MET A 383 18.54 12.67 -15.36
N MET A 384 17.31 12.92 -14.91
CA MET A 384 16.24 11.93 -14.97
C MET A 384 15.89 11.58 -16.43
N ALA A 385 15.91 12.55 -17.34
CA ALA A 385 15.71 12.29 -18.76
C ALA A 385 16.85 11.45 -19.37
N ALA A 386 18.10 11.72 -18.98
CA ALA A 386 19.27 11.05 -19.55
C ALA A 386 19.55 9.66 -18.97
N SER A 387 19.32 9.48 -17.67
CA SER A 387 19.82 8.34 -16.88
C SER A 387 18.73 7.62 -16.09
N GLY A 388 17.51 8.15 -16.09
CA GLY A 388 16.38 7.56 -15.39
C GLY A 388 16.33 7.88 -13.88
N PRO A 389 15.18 7.63 -13.25
CA PRO A 389 14.88 8.08 -11.89
C PRO A 389 15.80 7.46 -10.82
N ALA A 390 16.19 6.19 -10.98
CA ALA A 390 17.05 5.50 -10.02
C ALA A 390 18.41 6.18 -9.85
N LYS A 391 19.05 6.57 -10.96
CA LYS A 391 20.35 7.28 -10.94
C LYS A 391 20.21 8.72 -10.44
N THR A 392 19.08 9.37 -10.73
CA THR A 392 18.77 10.70 -10.20
C THR A 392 18.67 10.66 -8.67
N ILE A 393 17.95 9.68 -8.10
CA ILE A 393 17.86 9.51 -6.64
C ILE A 393 19.24 9.28 -6.02
N ALA A 394 20.04 8.38 -6.59
CA ALA A 394 21.40 8.13 -6.10
C ALA A 394 22.27 9.40 -6.12
N SER A 395 22.12 10.24 -7.16
CA SER A 395 22.86 11.50 -7.27
C SER A 395 22.34 12.58 -6.33
N LEU A 396 21.03 12.66 -6.08
CA LEU A 396 20.44 13.53 -5.05
C LEU A 396 21.01 13.22 -3.66
N ILE A 397 21.12 11.95 -3.32
CA ILE A 397 21.70 11.51 -2.04
C ILE A 397 23.20 11.83 -1.98
N ALA A 398 23.93 11.60 -3.08
CA ALA A 398 25.35 11.92 -3.16
C ALA A 398 25.63 13.43 -3.08
N ALA A 399 24.69 14.27 -3.54
CA ALA A 399 24.78 15.73 -3.49
C ALA A 399 24.56 16.31 -2.08
N LEU A 400 24.05 15.53 -1.12
CA LEU A 400 23.95 15.98 0.26
C LEU A 400 25.35 16.27 0.82
N PRO A 401 25.50 17.30 1.66
CA PRO A 401 26.68 17.37 2.51
C PRO A 401 26.77 16.08 3.34
N LEU A 402 27.96 15.48 3.41
CA LEU A 402 28.18 14.12 3.92
C LEU A 402 27.59 12.99 3.05
N GLY A 403 27.42 13.20 1.74
CA GLY A 403 26.91 12.17 0.80
C GLY A 403 27.62 10.81 0.88
N GLN A 404 28.92 10.79 1.17
CA GLN A 404 29.71 9.56 1.38
C GLN A 404 29.25 8.73 2.59
N ILE A 405 28.64 9.37 3.60
CA ILE A 405 28.03 8.70 4.75
C ILE A 405 26.56 8.40 4.47
N MET A 406 25.85 9.29 3.76
CA MET A 406 24.43 9.12 3.45
C MET A 406 24.16 7.95 2.50
N LEU A 407 25.01 7.75 1.49
CA LEU A 407 24.88 6.64 0.53
C LEU A 407 24.84 5.26 1.20
N PRO A 408 25.82 4.84 2.04
CA PRO A 408 25.77 3.53 2.69
C PRO A 408 24.61 3.39 3.68
N LEU A 409 24.20 4.46 4.37
CA LEU A 409 23.00 4.44 5.22
C LEU A 409 21.73 4.24 4.39
N PHE A 410 21.62 4.89 3.24
CA PHE A 410 20.50 4.72 2.33
C PHE A 410 20.48 3.31 1.71
N ILE A 411 21.63 2.77 1.32
CA ILE A 411 21.76 1.38 0.85
C ILE A 411 21.22 0.42 1.91
N MET A 412 21.62 0.59 3.18
CA MET A 412 21.14 -0.23 4.29
C MET A 412 19.62 -0.12 4.49
N LEU A 413 19.11 1.12 4.50
CA LEU A 413 17.68 1.41 4.63
C LEU A 413 16.85 0.71 3.55
N MET A 414 17.28 0.87 2.29
CA MET A 414 16.58 0.33 1.13
C MET A 414 16.67 -1.18 1.06
N PHE A 415 17.83 -1.74 1.41
CA PHE A 415 18.03 -3.18 1.48
C PHE A 415 17.03 -3.82 2.46
N ILE A 416 16.90 -3.24 3.67
CA ILE A 416 15.97 -3.75 4.68
C ILE A 416 14.51 -3.53 4.27
N PHE A 417 14.15 -2.38 3.67
CA PHE A 417 12.77 -2.15 3.19
C PHE A 417 12.35 -3.15 2.11
N CYS A 418 13.20 -3.41 1.12
CA CYS A 418 12.89 -4.39 0.09
C CYS A 418 12.76 -5.80 0.67
N ALA A 419 13.67 -6.20 1.57
CA ALA A 419 13.62 -7.51 2.22
C ALA A 419 12.35 -7.71 3.06
N THR A 420 11.99 -6.72 3.88
CA THR A 420 10.77 -6.76 4.73
C THR A 420 9.48 -6.72 3.89
N THR A 421 9.48 -6.00 2.77
CA THR A 421 8.37 -5.99 1.81
C THR A 421 8.16 -7.36 1.18
N LEU A 422 9.24 -7.98 0.70
CA LEU A 422 9.20 -9.31 0.08
C LEU A 422 8.71 -10.39 1.06
N ASP A 423 9.15 -10.34 2.32
CA ASP A 423 8.63 -11.21 3.37
C ASP A 423 7.13 -11.05 3.56
N SER A 424 6.70 -9.83 3.84
CA SER A 424 5.32 -9.51 4.19
C SER A 424 4.34 -9.92 3.07
N ALA A 425 4.74 -9.69 1.82
CA ALA A 425 3.99 -10.13 0.65
C ALA A 425 3.90 -11.64 0.52
N SER A 426 5.03 -12.33 0.68
CA SER A 426 5.11 -13.78 0.54
C SER A 426 4.34 -14.49 1.65
N TYR A 427 4.34 -13.90 2.85
CA TYR A 427 3.51 -14.30 3.97
C TYR A 427 2.01 -14.24 3.65
N VAL A 428 1.54 -13.12 3.09
CA VAL A 428 0.10 -12.98 2.76
C VAL A 428 -0.28 -13.89 1.60
N LEU A 429 0.54 -14.02 0.56
CA LEU A 429 0.27 -14.96 -0.54
C LEU A 429 0.20 -16.41 -0.02
N ALA A 430 1.10 -16.80 0.87
CA ALA A 430 1.06 -18.11 1.52
C ALA A 430 -0.20 -18.29 2.39
N THR A 431 -0.62 -17.23 3.09
CA THR A 431 -1.84 -17.23 3.92
C THR A 431 -3.11 -17.38 3.07
N VAL A 432 -3.23 -16.60 2.00
CA VAL A 432 -4.42 -16.63 1.11
C VAL A 432 -4.47 -17.96 0.35
N SER A 433 -3.34 -18.49 -0.08
CA SER A 433 -3.22 -19.81 -0.72
C SER A 433 -3.26 -20.99 0.26
N THR A 434 -3.71 -20.78 1.50
CA THR A 434 -3.93 -21.82 2.51
C THR A 434 -5.42 -21.97 2.80
N LYS A 435 -5.92 -23.22 2.82
CA LYS A 435 -7.36 -23.54 2.88
C LYS A 435 -8.02 -23.09 4.18
N GLU A 436 -7.40 -23.41 5.31
CA GLU A 436 -7.83 -22.98 6.64
C GLU A 436 -6.58 -22.62 7.45
N LEU A 437 -6.37 -21.32 7.69
CA LEU A 437 -5.29 -20.82 8.52
C LEU A 437 -5.85 -20.18 9.81
N PRO A 438 -5.78 -20.88 10.95
CA PRO A 438 -6.07 -20.29 12.26
C PRO A 438 -5.16 -19.10 12.58
N MET A 439 -5.61 -18.14 13.40
CA MET A 439 -4.83 -16.93 13.74
C MET A 439 -3.54 -17.22 14.51
N ASP A 440 -3.50 -18.32 15.24
CA ASP A 440 -2.36 -18.79 16.04
C ASP A 440 -1.39 -19.65 15.23
N LYS A 441 -1.70 -19.93 13.96
CA LYS A 441 -0.84 -20.70 13.06
C LYS A 441 -0.31 -19.84 11.93
N GLU A 442 0.92 -20.14 11.54
CA GLU A 442 1.57 -19.54 10.39
C GLU A 442 1.45 -20.44 9.16
N PRO A 443 1.42 -19.87 7.94
CA PRO A 443 1.42 -20.67 6.73
C PRO A 443 2.72 -21.47 6.63
N ALA A 444 2.67 -22.61 5.94
CA ALA A 444 3.81 -23.49 5.80
C ALA A 444 5.05 -22.74 5.27
N ARG A 445 6.22 -22.94 5.90
CA ARG A 445 7.46 -22.21 5.57
C ARG A 445 7.84 -22.33 4.09
N TRP A 446 7.69 -23.52 3.51
CA TRP A 446 7.97 -23.75 2.09
C TRP A 446 7.05 -22.93 1.18
N ASN A 447 5.78 -22.72 1.56
CA ASN A 447 4.82 -21.94 0.79
C ASN A 447 5.24 -20.45 0.79
N ARG A 448 5.67 -19.93 1.95
CA ARG A 448 6.25 -18.57 2.05
C ARG A 448 7.49 -18.42 1.17
N MET A 449 8.43 -19.37 1.24
CA MET A 449 9.65 -19.35 0.43
C MET A 449 9.33 -19.40 -1.08
N PHE A 450 8.38 -20.25 -1.47
CA PHE A 450 7.92 -20.35 -2.86
C PHE A 450 7.42 -19.00 -3.40
N TRP A 451 6.52 -18.33 -2.68
CA TRP A 451 6.00 -17.03 -3.11
C TRP A 451 7.07 -15.94 -3.13
N SER A 452 8.08 -16.02 -2.26
CA SER A 452 9.22 -15.08 -2.33
C SER A 452 10.02 -15.23 -3.61
N VAL A 453 10.29 -16.47 -4.03
CA VAL A 453 11.00 -16.72 -5.29
C VAL A 453 10.16 -16.26 -6.48
N VAL A 454 8.87 -16.58 -6.49
CA VAL A 454 7.94 -16.13 -7.54
C VAL A 454 7.89 -14.61 -7.64
N ASN A 455 7.79 -13.90 -6.52
CA ASN A 455 7.83 -12.44 -6.48
C ASN A 455 9.15 -11.86 -7.03
N GLY A 456 10.29 -12.45 -6.65
CA GLY A 456 11.60 -12.04 -7.16
C GLY A 456 11.72 -12.23 -8.67
N VAL A 457 11.31 -13.39 -9.20
CA VAL A 457 11.29 -13.68 -10.64
C VAL A 457 10.34 -12.74 -11.39
N ALA A 458 9.15 -12.50 -10.85
CA ALA A 458 8.18 -11.61 -11.47
C ALA A 458 8.68 -10.15 -11.49
N ALA A 459 9.35 -9.70 -10.42
CA ALA A 459 9.99 -8.38 -10.38
C ALA A 459 11.09 -8.24 -11.45
N ILE A 460 11.99 -9.23 -11.53
CA ILE A 460 13.04 -9.27 -12.55
C ILE A 460 12.43 -9.24 -13.95
N SER A 461 11.34 -9.96 -14.20
CA SER A 461 10.69 -9.98 -15.51
C SER A 461 10.32 -8.57 -15.97
N LEU A 462 9.75 -7.75 -15.08
CA LEU A 462 9.35 -6.39 -15.42
C LEU A 462 10.54 -5.46 -15.63
N MET A 463 11.68 -5.73 -14.97
CA MET A 463 12.93 -4.98 -15.16
C MET A 463 13.53 -5.17 -16.56
N PHE A 464 13.22 -6.26 -17.27
CA PHE A 464 13.63 -6.43 -18.67
C PHE A 464 12.99 -5.40 -19.60
N ILE A 465 11.73 -5.00 -19.35
CA ILE A 465 11.11 -3.90 -20.10
C ILE A 465 11.62 -2.55 -19.56
N GLY A 466 11.69 -2.44 -18.22
CA GLY A 466 12.18 -1.25 -17.55
C GLY A 466 11.27 -0.03 -17.67
N GLY A 467 11.60 1.00 -16.89
CA GLY A 467 10.90 2.28 -16.88
C GLY A 467 9.54 2.26 -16.17
N LEU A 468 8.91 3.43 -16.12
CA LEU A 468 7.71 3.65 -15.31
C LEU A 468 6.43 3.07 -15.95
N LYS A 469 6.33 3.05 -17.29
CA LYS A 469 5.09 2.68 -17.99
C LYS A 469 4.62 1.24 -17.71
N PRO A 470 5.47 0.20 -17.72
CA PRO A 470 5.06 -1.17 -17.37
C PRO A 470 4.55 -1.27 -15.94
N LEU A 471 5.23 -0.60 -15.00
CA LEU A 471 4.88 -0.57 -13.58
C LEU A 471 3.48 0.05 -13.37
N GLN A 472 3.22 1.17 -14.03
CA GLN A 472 1.88 1.79 -14.02
C GLN A 472 0.80 0.87 -14.59
N ALA A 473 1.11 0.13 -15.65
CA ALA A 473 0.16 -0.80 -16.24
C ALA A 473 -0.15 -1.94 -15.27
N VAL A 474 0.85 -2.60 -14.71
CA VAL A 474 0.66 -3.69 -13.75
C VAL A 474 -0.18 -3.24 -12.55
N ALA A 475 0.09 -2.06 -11.98
CA ALA A 475 -0.69 -1.51 -10.88
C ALA A 475 -2.17 -1.31 -11.24
N VAL A 476 -2.47 -0.72 -12.40
CA VAL A 476 -3.85 -0.49 -12.88
C VAL A 476 -4.58 -1.80 -13.18
N LEU A 477 -3.94 -2.72 -13.92
CA LEU A 477 -4.57 -3.96 -14.35
C LEU A 477 -4.92 -4.87 -13.16
N THR A 478 -4.02 -4.95 -12.18
CA THR A 478 -4.20 -5.85 -11.04
C THR A 478 -5.12 -5.29 -9.96
N SER A 479 -5.28 -3.97 -9.87
CA SER A 479 -6.16 -3.37 -8.86
C SER A 479 -7.56 -3.03 -9.35
N PHE A 480 -7.77 -2.83 -10.66
CA PHE A 480 -9.09 -2.46 -11.21
C PHE A 480 -10.23 -3.39 -10.76
N PRO A 481 -10.09 -4.73 -10.77
CA PRO A 481 -11.14 -5.63 -10.26
C PRO A 481 -11.47 -5.42 -8.78
N LEU A 482 -10.52 -4.96 -7.96
CA LEU A 482 -10.73 -4.77 -6.53
C LEU A 482 -11.72 -3.66 -6.20
N LEU A 483 -11.92 -2.69 -7.10
CA LEU A 483 -12.94 -1.64 -6.94
C LEU A 483 -14.32 -2.28 -6.67
N PHE A 484 -14.71 -3.24 -7.50
CA PHE A 484 -15.99 -3.92 -7.41
C PHE A 484 -16.08 -4.84 -6.20
N ILE A 485 -14.98 -5.53 -5.88
CA ILE A 485 -14.91 -6.40 -4.69
C ILE A 485 -15.09 -5.56 -3.42
N MET A 486 -14.46 -4.38 -3.34
CA MET A 486 -14.63 -3.53 -2.17
C MET A 486 -16.04 -2.96 -2.04
N LEU A 487 -16.67 -2.53 -3.14
CA LEU A 487 -18.06 -2.07 -3.10
C LEU A 487 -18.99 -3.15 -2.54
N GLY A 488 -18.81 -4.41 -2.97
CA GLY A 488 -19.54 -5.54 -2.42
C GLY A 488 -19.26 -5.79 -0.94
N ALA A 489 -17.98 -5.79 -0.55
CA ALA A 489 -17.58 -5.99 0.85
C ALA A 489 -18.11 -4.88 1.78
N GLY A 490 -18.04 -3.63 1.34
CA GLY A 490 -18.56 -2.46 2.06
C GLY A 490 -20.08 -2.51 2.23
N TYR A 491 -20.81 -2.87 1.18
CA TYR A 491 -22.27 -3.05 1.25
C TYR A 491 -22.67 -4.11 2.28
N PHE A 492 -22.04 -5.29 2.25
CA PHE A 492 -22.33 -6.35 3.21
C PHE A 492 -21.91 -6.00 4.63
N PHE A 493 -20.81 -5.29 4.79
CA PHE A 493 -20.38 -4.78 6.08
C PHE A 493 -21.42 -3.82 6.69
N ILE A 494 -21.92 -2.85 5.92
CA ILE A 494 -22.98 -1.92 6.38
C ILE A 494 -24.24 -2.70 6.76
N LYS A 495 -24.65 -3.69 5.95
CA LYS A 495 -25.78 -4.57 6.27
C LYS A 495 -25.59 -5.32 7.58
N ASP A 496 -24.37 -5.77 7.87
CA ASP A 496 -24.07 -6.46 9.12
C ASP A 496 -24.04 -5.53 10.34
N LEU A 497 -23.65 -4.26 10.17
CA LEU A 497 -23.76 -3.25 11.22
C LEU A 497 -25.21 -2.95 11.57
N HIS A 498 -26.07 -2.79 10.57
CA HIS A 498 -27.51 -2.58 10.80
C HIS A 498 -28.12 -3.76 11.59
N ARG A 499 -27.78 -4.99 11.22
CA ARG A 499 -28.22 -6.20 11.94
C ARG A 499 -27.69 -6.26 13.37
N TYR A 500 -26.46 -5.82 13.60
CA TYR A 500 -25.86 -5.77 14.94
C TYR A 500 -26.61 -4.80 15.85
N GLU A 501 -26.92 -3.60 15.35
CA GLU A 501 -27.69 -2.60 16.08
C GLU A 501 -29.09 -3.12 16.45
N THR A 502 -29.82 -3.72 15.51
CA THR A 502 -31.15 -4.29 15.78
C THR A 502 -31.09 -5.35 16.89
N ARG A 503 -30.06 -6.19 16.92
CA ARG A 503 -29.88 -7.22 17.96
C ARG A 503 -29.52 -6.63 19.32
N CYS A 504 -28.68 -5.60 19.35
CA CYS A 504 -28.37 -4.90 20.60
C CYS A 504 -29.61 -4.20 21.16
N VAL A 505 -30.41 -3.55 20.32
CA VAL A 505 -31.68 -2.93 20.73
C VAL A 505 -32.67 -4.00 21.21
N SER A 506 -32.81 -5.12 20.51
CA SER A 506 -33.72 -6.19 20.96
C SER A 506 -33.25 -6.87 22.25
N ALA A 507 -31.94 -6.97 22.47
CA ALA A 507 -31.37 -7.54 23.70
C ALA A 507 -31.52 -6.62 24.93
N LEU A 508 -31.79 -5.33 24.72
CA LEU A 508 -32.09 -4.35 25.77
C LEU A 508 -33.59 -4.30 26.10
N GLN A 509 -34.45 -4.85 25.24
CA GLN A 509 -35.88 -4.99 25.55
C GLN A 509 -36.08 -6.16 26.51
N PRO A 510 -36.92 -6.00 27.56
CA PRO A 510 -37.24 -7.12 28.44
C PRO A 510 -37.88 -8.26 27.63
N PRO A 511 -37.71 -9.53 28.04
CA PRO A 511 -38.43 -10.65 27.42
C PRO A 511 -39.93 -10.36 27.38
N PRO A 512 -40.66 -10.84 26.35
CA PRO A 512 -42.11 -10.62 26.22
C PRO A 512 -42.88 -11.00 27.49
N GLU A 513 -42.46 -12.06 28.16
CA GLU A 513 -43.04 -12.57 29.42
C GLU A 513 -42.93 -11.53 30.56
N VAL A 514 -41.83 -10.76 30.62
CA VAL A 514 -41.63 -9.70 31.62
C VAL A 514 -42.46 -8.47 31.27
N LEU A 515 -42.64 -8.18 29.98
CA LEU A 515 -43.52 -7.09 29.55
C LEU A 515 -45.00 -7.42 29.83
N GLU A 516 -45.43 -8.65 29.53
CA GLU A 516 -46.78 -9.14 29.85
C GLU A 516 -47.05 -9.14 31.36
N GLU A 517 -46.06 -9.51 32.19
CA GLU A 517 -46.21 -9.49 33.65
C GLU A 517 -46.30 -8.06 34.21
N VAL A 518 -45.58 -7.10 33.61
CA VAL A 518 -45.65 -5.67 33.97
C VAL A 518 -46.98 -5.06 33.50
N GLU A 519 -47.44 -5.37 32.30
CA GLU A 519 -48.75 -4.93 31.77
C GLU A 519 -49.91 -5.52 32.58
N ALA A 520 -49.84 -6.80 32.95
CA ALA A 520 -50.83 -7.44 33.82
C ALA A 520 -50.85 -6.82 35.24
N LYS A 521 -49.69 -6.44 35.79
CA LYS A 521 -49.59 -5.72 37.08
C LYS A 521 -50.04 -4.27 37.02
N GLN A 522 -50.04 -3.64 35.84
CA GLN A 522 -50.55 -2.28 35.65
C GLN A 522 -52.05 -2.25 35.33
N ALA A 523 -52.61 -3.35 34.81
CA ALA A 523 -54.04 -3.51 34.53
C ALA A 523 -54.85 -3.98 35.75
N ALA A 524 -54.19 -4.50 36.79
CA ALA A 524 -54.75 -4.82 38.10
C ALA A 524 -54.60 -3.64 39.06
#